data_AF-A0A914QVS4-F1
#
_entry.id   AF-A0A914QVS4-F1
#
_cell.length_a   1.000
_cell.length_b   1.000
_cell.length_c   1.000
_cell.angle_alpha   90.00
_cell.angle_beta   90.00
_cell.angle_gamma   90.00
#
_symmetry.space_group_name_H-M   'P 1'
#
loop_
_entity.id
_entity.type
_entity.pdbx_description
1 polymer ?
#
loop_
_entity_poly.entity_id
_entity_poly.type
_entity_poly.pdbx_seq_one_letter_code
_entity_poly.pdbx_strand_id
1 'polypeptide(L)'
;MSLVWAAFGLTFLAVYTANLAAFMITRVQFYDLSGIDDDRIQNSADQKPAFRFGTVEGGNTHETMKRNWHRMHEYVKANNFFSDNISAGIEAVRKELTN
;
A
#
# COMPACT_ATOMS: atom_id res chain seq x y z
N MET A 1 30.18 1.51 -43.27
CA MET A 1 30.62 1.82 -41.88
C MET A 1 29.55 2.54 -41.05
N SER A 2 28.70 3.40 -41.61
CA SER A 2 27.63 4.11 -40.89
C SER A 2 26.48 3.23 -40.38
N LEU A 3 26.11 2.17 -41.11
CA LEU A 3 24.99 1.29 -40.74
C LEU A 3 25.24 0.52 -39.43
N VAL A 4 26.48 0.09 -39.20
CA VAL A 4 26.88 -0.61 -37.96
C VAL A 4 26.75 0.33 -36.75
N TRP A 5 27.14 1.60 -36.91
CA TRP A 5 26.98 2.64 -35.88
C TRP A 5 25.52 3.00 -35.61
N ALA A 6 24.70 3.07 -36.66
CA ALA A 6 23.27 3.32 -36.52
C ALA A 6 22.56 2.15 -35.81
N ALA A 7 22.88 0.90 -36.19
CA ALA A 7 22.35 -0.28 -35.55
C ALA A 7 22.76 -0.36 -34.07
N PHE A 8 24.02 -0.05 -33.76
CA PHE A 8 24.51 0.02 -32.39
C PHE A 8 23.76 1.10 -31.58
N GLY A 9 23.66 2.33 -32.08
CA GLY A 9 22.91 3.39 -31.42
C GLY A 9 21.44 3.04 -31.18
N LEU A 10 20.78 2.41 -32.16
CA LEU A 10 19.39 1.95 -32.04
C LEU A 10 19.24 0.88 -30.95
N THR A 11 20.18 -0.05 -30.81
CA THR A 11 20.13 -1.05 -29.74
C THR A 11 20.22 -0.43 -28.34
N PHE A 12 21.10 0.56 -28.12
CA PHE A 12 21.17 1.27 -26.83
C PHE A 12 19.92 2.07 -26.52
N LEU A 13 19.38 2.77 -27.52
CA LEU A 13 18.13 3.51 -27.38
C LEU A 13 16.98 2.57 -27.01
N ALA A 14 16.84 1.45 -27.74
CA ALA A 14 15.80 0.47 -27.49
C ALA A 14 15.89 -0.15 -26.09
N VAL A 15 17.09 -0.50 -25.61
CA VAL A 15 17.29 -1.03 -24.26
C VAL A 15 16.95 0.01 -23.20
N TYR A 16 17.33 1.28 -23.39
CA TYR A 16 16.98 2.34 -22.45
C TYR A 16 15.47 2.59 -22.38
N THR A 17 14.79 2.66 -23.53
CA THR A 17 13.34 2.80 -23.61
C THR A 17 12.63 1.60 -22.98
N ALA A 18 13.11 0.38 -23.21
CA ALA A 18 12.54 -0.84 -22.63
C ALA A 18 12.71 -0.87 -21.10
N ASN A 19 13.87 -0.49 -20.57
CA ASN A 19 14.10 -0.45 -19.12
C ASN A 19 13.29 0.64 -18.43
N LEU A 20 13.17 1.82 -19.06
CA LEU A 20 12.31 2.88 -18.56
C LEU A 20 10.84 2.46 -18.58
N ALA A 21 10.38 1.86 -19.68
CA ALA A 21 9.02 1.35 -19.79
C ALA A 21 8.74 0.23 -18.78
N ALA A 22 9.70 -0.67 -18.56
CA ALA A 22 9.58 -1.72 -17.55
C ALA A 22 9.38 -1.12 -16.15
N PHE A 23 10.14 -0.09 -15.78
CA PHE A 23 9.95 0.64 -14.52
C PHE A 23 8.63 1.41 -14.47
N MET A 24 8.23 2.04 -15.58
CA MET A 24 6.95 2.76 -15.65
C MET A 24 5.73 1.83 -15.58
N ILE A 25 5.87 0.57 -16.01
CA ILE A 25 4.77 -0.42 -16.06
C ILE A 25 4.69 -1.26 -14.79
N THR A 26 5.79 -1.46 -14.04
CA THR A 26 5.73 -2.18 -12.75
C THR A 26 4.68 -1.51 -11.87
N ARG A 27 3.57 -2.22 -11.69
CA ARG A 27 2.31 -1.69 -11.20
C ARG A 27 2.43 -1.34 -9.72
N VAL A 28 1.89 -0.17 -9.37
CA VAL A 28 1.40 0.11 -8.03
C VAL A 28 0.49 -1.06 -7.63
N GLN A 29 0.86 -1.82 -6.61
CA GLN A 29 0.00 -2.88 -6.09
C GLN A 29 -1.18 -2.21 -5.40
N PHE A 30 -2.32 -2.14 -6.09
CA PHE A 30 -3.56 -1.76 -5.45
C PHE A 30 -4.11 -2.98 -4.74
N TYR A 31 -4.26 -2.88 -3.42
CA TYR A 31 -5.04 -3.85 -2.68
C TYR A 31 -6.52 -3.62 -3.03
N ASP A 32 -7.04 -4.38 -3.98
CA ASP A 32 -8.49 -4.46 -4.17
C ASP A 32 -9.07 -5.17 -2.94
N LEU A 33 -9.99 -4.50 -2.25
CA LEU A 33 -10.66 -4.99 -1.05
C LEU A 33 -12.12 -5.26 -1.41
N SER A 34 -12.55 -6.51 -1.26
CA SER A 34 -13.93 -6.89 -1.59
C SER A 34 -14.95 -6.39 -0.55
N GLY A 35 -14.50 -6.01 0.64
CA GLY A 35 -15.35 -5.55 1.75
C GLY A 35 -14.62 -5.56 3.09
N ILE A 36 -15.38 -5.40 4.17
CA ILE A 36 -14.84 -5.40 5.55
C ILE A 36 -14.46 -6.80 6.04
N ASP A 37 -15.11 -7.82 5.50
CA ASP A 37 -14.83 -9.23 5.80
C ASP A 37 -13.77 -9.84 4.88
N ASP A 38 -13.06 -8.99 4.12
CA ASP A 38 -11.93 -9.44 3.32
C ASP A 38 -10.86 -10.09 4.22
N ASP A 39 -10.31 -11.20 3.76
CA ASP A 39 -9.25 -11.94 4.45
C ASP A 39 -8.06 -11.03 4.76
N ARG A 40 -7.85 -10.00 3.93
CA ARG A 40 -6.78 -9.04 4.14
C ARG A 40 -6.96 -8.14 5.36
N ILE A 41 -8.20 -7.91 5.78
CA ILE A 41 -8.55 -7.06 6.95
C ILE A 41 -8.71 -7.94 8.19
N GLN A 42 -9.29 -9.14 8.03
CA GLN A 42 -9.46 -10.05 9.15
C GLN A 42 -8.13 -10.71 9.57
N ASN A 43 -7.33 -11.16 8.61
CA ASN A 43 -6.03 -11.82 8.80
C ASN A 43 -4.86 -10.88 8.37
N SER A 44 -4.89 -9.62 8.81
CA SER A 44 -3.89 -8.63 8.38
C SER A 44 -2.46 -8.92 8.78
N ALA A 45 -2.25 -9.66 9.88
CA ALA A 45 -0.93 -10.09 10.33
C ALA A 45 -0.31 -11.20 9.45
N ASP A 46 -1.13 -11.95 8.73
CA ASP A 46 -0.68 -13.10 7.93
C ASP A 46 -0.21 -12.70 6.52
N GLN A 47 -0.53 -11.48 6.10
CA GLN A 47 -0.02 -10.92 4.86
C GLN A 47 1.45 -10.51 4.97
N LYS A 48 2.17 -10.63 3.86
CA LYS A 48 3.55 -10.15 3.72
C LYS A 48 3.62 -9.21 2.52
N PRO A 49 3.78 -7.89 2.73
CA PRO A 49 3.86 -7.19 4.03
C PRO A 49 2.51 -7.19 4.78
N ALA A 50 2.56 -7.04 6.12
CA ALA A 50 1.36 -7.01 6.94
C ALA A 50 0.48 -5.80 6.56
N PHE A 51 -0.82 -6.03 6.46
CA PHE A 51 -1.76 -4.97 6.09
C PHE A 51 -2.02 -4.06 7.30
N ARG A 52 -1.75 -2.76 7.17
CA ARG A 52 -1.85 -1.80 8.27
C ARG A 52 -3.07 -0.93 8.06
N PHE A 53 -3.90 -0.84 9.08
CA PHE A 53 -5.10 -0.04 9.07
C PHE A 53 -5.42 0.40 10.50
N GLY A 54 -6.27 1.42 10.64
CA GLY A 54 -6.61 2.01 11.91
C GLY A 54 -7.74 3.01 11.78
N THR A 55 -8.12 3.60 12.91
CA THR A 55 -9.16 4.64 12.95
C THR A 55 -8.86 5.64 14.06
N VAL A 56 -9.63 6.72 14.13
CA VAL A 56 -9.49 7.72 15.19
C VAL A 56 -10.04 7.17 16.50
N GLU A 57 -9.27 7.31 17.59
CA GLU A 57 -9.69 6.85 18.91
C GLU A 57 -10.96 7.60 19.38
N GLY A 58 -11.89 6.88 20.02
CA GLY A 58 -13.13 7.47 20.56
C GLY A 58 -14.16 7.92 19.52
N GLY A 59 -13.92 7.67 18.23
CA GLY A 59 -14.88 7.94 17.16
C GLY A 59 -15.98 6.88 17.02
N ASN A 60 -17.02 7.19 16.25
CA ASN A 60 -18.10 6.22 15.96
C ASN A 60 -17.57 4.98 15.23
N THR A 61 -16.58 5.15 14.35
CA THR A 61 -15.91 4.04 13.66
C THR A 61 -15.13 3.14 14.62
N HIS A 62 -14.49 3.70 15.65
CA HIS A 62 -13.83 2.91 16.70
C HIS A 62 -14.83 2.08 17.49
N GLU A 63 -15.93 2.69 17.94
CA GLU A 63 -16.98 1.99 18.69
C GLU A 63 -17.70 0.93 17.85
N THR A 64 -17.94 1.21 16.57
CA THR A 64 -18.54 0.24 15.63
C THR A 64 -17.60 -0.94 15.41
N MET A 65 -16.31 -0.68 15.17
CA MET A 65 -15.28 -1.71 15.06
C MET A 65 -15.18 -2.57 16.32
N LYS A 66 -15.21 -1.93 17.50
CA LYS A 66 -15.18 -2.62 18.79
C LYS A 66 -16.39 -3.49 19.05
N ARG A 67 -17.59 -3.10 18.58
CA ARG A 67 -18.85 -3.85 18.78
C ARG A 67 -19.04 -4.99 17.79
N ASN A 68 -18.73 -4.75 16.52
CA ASN A 68 -19.06 -5.69 15.44
C ASN A 68 -17.86 -6.54 14.99
N TRP A 69 -16.63 -6.02 15.11
CA TRP A 69 -15.42 -6.64 14.56
C TRP A 69 -14.29 -6.70 15.59
N HIS A 70 -14.47 -7.51 16.63
CA HIS A 70 -13.53 -7.62 17.76
C HIS A 70 -12.09 -7.94 17.33
N ARG A 71 -11.93 -8.88 16.39
CA ARG A 71 -10.62 -9.31 15.90
C ARG A 71 -9.86 -8.18 15.20
N MET A 72 -10.58 -7.37 14.43
CA MET A 72 -10.06 -6.16 13.78
C MET A 72 -9.63 -5.12 14.83
N HIS A 73 -10.47 -4.91 15.85
CA HIS A 73 -10.17 -4.01 16.96
C HIS A 73 -8.93 -4.44 17.76
N GLU A 74 -8.81 -5.73 18.07
CA GLU A 74 -7.66 -6.29 18.80
C GLU A 74 -6.36 -6.11 18.03
N TYR A 75 -6.37 -6.30 16.71
CA TYR A 75 -5.20 -6.07 15.87
C TYR A 75 -4.74 -4.60 15.91
N VAL A 76 -5.67 -3.65 15.74
CA VAL A 76 -5.37 -2.21 15.77
C VAL A 76 -4.86 -1.80 17.16
N LYS A 77 -5.46 -2.35 18.22
CA LYS A 77 -5.06 -2.10 19.60
C LYS A 77 -3.70 -2.68 19.94
N ALA A 78 -3.41 -3.92 19.54
CA ALA A 78 -2.14 -4.59 19.83
C ALA A 78 -0.96 -3.87 19.18
N ASN A 79 -1.17 -3.26 18.01
CA ASN A 79 -0.14 -2.55 17.26
C ASN A 79 -0.15 -1.02 17.45
N ASN A 80 -1.02 -0.49 18.33
CA ASN A 80 -1.19 0.95 18.55
C ASN A 80 -1.43 1.76 17.25
N PHE A 81 -2.32 1.29 16.38
CA PHE A 81 -2.65 1.97 15.12
C PHE A 81 -3.83 2.94 15.23
N PHE A 82 -4.24 3.29 16.45
CA PHE A 82 -5.21 4.37 16.65
C PHE A 82 -4.55 5.72 16.43
N SER A 83 -5.26 6.62 15.76
CA SER A 83 -4.83 8.01 15.56
C SER A 83 -5.56 8.92 16.54
N ASP A 84 -4.85 9.86 17.17
CA ASP A 84 -5.45 10.83 18.09
C ASP A 84 -6.35 11.84 17.36
N ASN A 85 -5.97 12.21 16.13
CA ASN A 85 -6.73 13.16 15.31
C ASN A 85 -6.65 12.79 13.81
N ILE A 86 -7.51 13.44 13.01
CA ILE A 86 -7.61 13.19 11.57
C ILE A 86 -6.30 13.56 10.86
N SER A 87 -5.67 14.68 11.24
CA SER A 87 -4.43 15.16 10.64
C SER A 87 -3.26 14.18 10.82
N ALA A 88 -3.14 13.59 12.01
CA ALA A 88 -2.16 12.58 12.36
C ALA A 88 -2.42 11.28 11.59
N GLY A 89 -3.69 10.91 11.39
CA GLY A 89 -4.06 9.80 10.52
C GLY A 89 -3.63 10.02 9.06
N ILE A 90 -3.82 11.23 8.53
CA ILE A 90 -3.37 11.59 7.17
C ILE A 90 -1.84 11.54 7.07
N GLU A 91 -1.14 12.05 8.08
CA GLU A 91 0.31 12.04 8.13
C GLU A 91 0.87 10.62 8.20
N ALA A 92 0.25 9.74 8.99
CA ALA A 92 0.62 8.33 9.09
C ALA A 92 0.53 7.63 7.74
N VAL A 93 -0.56 7.82 6.98
CA VAL A 93 -0.72 7.26 5.64
C VAL A 93 0.30 7.85 4.66
N ARG A 94 0.57 9.16 4.74
CA ARG A 94 1.57 9.81 3.88
C ARG A 94 2.97 9.26 4.11
N LYS A 95 3.35 9.01 5.38
CA LYS A 95 4.65 8.48 5.74
C LYS A 95 4.91 7.10 5.12
N GLU A 96 3.89 6.24 5.09
CA GLU A 96 3.97 4.92 4.44
C GLU A 96 4.16 5.02 2.92
N LEU A 97 3.70 6.08 2.25
CA LEU A 97 3.88 6.27 0.80
C LEU A 97 5.29 6.73 0.40
N THR A 98 6.04 7.31 1.35
CA THR A 98 7.39 7.84 1.15
C THR A 98 8.53 6.90 1.57
N ASN A 99 8.21 5.77 2.22
CA ASN A 99 9.16 4.69 2.54
C ASN A 99 9.12 3.61 1.45
#